data_AF-A0A9N9F5U8-F1
#
_entry.id   AF-A0A9N9F5U8-F1
#
_cell.length_a   1.000
_cell.length_b   1.000
_cell.length_c   1.000
_cell.angle_alpha   90.00
_cell.angle_beta   90.00
_cell.angle_gamma   90.00
#
_symmetry.space_group_name_H-M   'P 1'
#
loop_
_entity.id
_entity.type
_entity.pdbx_description
1 polymer ?
#
loop_
_entity_poly.entity_id
_entity_poly.type
_entity_poly.pdbx_seq_one_letter_code
_entity_poly.pdbx_strand_id
1 'polypeptide(L)'
;MFIGHYGFALIVKVWEPKIPLTFLGFASQLLDWIWAILVTLQIEKVKYEIGYTKTNNLHCYSMPYSHSLLAAIIWSITLAIWHRLFSGGRNKEAALVGLVVFSHWIEDFICHKEARK
;
A
#
# COMPACT_ATOMS: atom_id res chain seq x y z
N MET A 1 -5.79 10.56 -2.77
CA MET A 1 -5.09 9.28 -2.61
C MET A 1 -5.32 8.72 -1.22
N PHE A 2 -4.86 9.35 -0.13
CA PHE A 2 -4.96 8.82 1.25
C PHE A 2 -6.28 8.12 1.66
N ILE A 3 -7.44 8.78 1.63
CA ILE A 3 -8.67 8.18 2.16
C ILE A 3 -9.19 6.98 1.33
N GLY A 4 -8.86 6.93 0.03
CA GLY A 4 -9.30 5.88 -0.88
C GLY A 4 -8.80 4.50 -0.46
N HIS A 5 -7.52 4.44 -0.09
CA HIS A 5 -6.81 3.21 0.25
C HIS A 5 -7.34 2.50 1.51
N TYR A 6 -8.06 3.21 2.37
CA TYR A 6 -8.69 2.61 3.55
C TYR A 6 -10.00 1.87 3.23
N GLY A 7 -10.58 2.05 2.04
CA GLY A 7 -11.88 1.49 1.69
C GLY A 7 -11.93 -0.03 1.83
N PHE A 8 -10.94 -0.72 1.24
CA PHE A 8 -10.87 -2.18 1.34
C PHE A 8 -10.52 -2.66 2.75
N ALA A 9 -9.69 -1.92 3.50
CA ALA A 9 -9.39 -2.23 4.91
C ALA A 9 -10.66 -2.21 5.79
N LEU A 10 -11.57 -1.27 5.56
CA LEU A 10 -12.86 -1.21 6.27
C LEU A 10 -13.77 -2.40 5.93
N ILE A 11 -13.80 -2.84 4.66
CA ILE A 11 -14.54 -4.05 4.26
C ILE A 11 -13.98 -5.29 4.96
N VAL A 12 -12.65 -5.44 4.96
CA VAL A 12 -11.99 -6.56 5.64
C VAL A 12 -12.24 -6.52 7.15
N LYS A 13 -12.31 -5.33 7.77
CA LYS A 13 -12.67 -5.20 9.18
C LYS A 13 -14.06 -5.77 9.48
N VAL A 14 -15.02 -5.62 8.57
CA VAL A 14 -16.37 -6.21 8.71
C VAL A 14 -16.31 -7.74 8.56
N TRP A 15 -15.54 -8.26 7.59
CA TRP A 15 -15.43 -9.69 7.33
C TRP A 15 -14.63 -10.46 8.38
N GLU A 16 -13.63 -9.82 8.98
CA GLU A 16 -12.76 -10.42 9.98
C GLU A 16 -12.50 -9.44 11.14
N PRO A 17 -13.49 -9.27 12.05
CA PRO A 17 -13.44 -8.28 13.13
C PRO A 17 -12.30 -8.48 14.13
N LYS A 18 -11.67 -9.66 14.14
CA LYS A 18 -10.55 -10.00 15.02
C LYS A 18 -9.29 -9.21 14.69
N ILE A 19 -9.10 -8.84 13.42
CA ILE A 19 -7.94 -8.04 13.02
C ILE A 19 -8.17 -6.60 13.52
N PRO A 20 -7.24 -6.00 14.27
CA PRO A 20 -7.38 -4.62 14.73
C PRO A 20 -7.51 -3.64 13.56
N LEU A 21 -8.44 -2.68 13.66
CA LEU A 21 -8.63 -1.69 12.60
C LEU A 21 -7.38 -0.85 12.38
N THR A 22 -6.66 -0.52 13.45
CA THR A 22 -5.37 0.20 13.38
C THR A 22 -4.33 -0.56 12.56
N PHE A 23 -4.29 -1.89 12.70
CA PHE A 23 -3.39 -2.73 11.92
C PHE A 23 -3.81 -2.80 10.44
N LEU A 24 -5.11 -2.94 10.16
CA LEU A 24 -5.61 -2.91 8.78
C LEU A 24 -5.36 -1.55 8.10
N GLY A 25 -5.49 -0.44 8.85
CA GLY A 25 -5.16 0.90 8.36
C GLY A 25 -3.65 1.11 8.16
N PHE A 26 -2.80 0.46 8.95
CA PHE A 26 -1.37 0.42 8.68
C PHE A 26 -1.08 -0.38 7.41
N ALA A 27 -1.69 -1.56 7.27
CA ALA A 27 -1.51 -2.44 6.12
C ALA A 27 -1.92 -1.76 4.80
N SER A 28 -3.04 -1.02 4.80
CA SER A 28 -3.48 -0.30 3.60
C SER A 28 -2.51 0.81 3.17
N GLN A 29 -1.70 1.33 4.10
CA GLN A 29 -0.73 2.39 3.83
C GLN A 29 0.72 1.90 3.76
N LEU A 30 0.95 0.58 3.78
CA LEU A 30 2.30 0.03 3.85
C LEU A 30 3.20 0.50 2.71
N LEU A 31 2.67 0.56 1.48
CA LEU A 31 3.45 0.98 0.31
C LEU A 31 3.88 2.46 0.42
N ASP A 32 3.00 3.32 0.92
CA ASP A 32 3.30 4.73 1.19
C ASP A 32 4.33 4.91 2.33
N TRP A 33 4.27 4.09 3.38
CA TRP A 33 5.27 4.11 4.43
C TRP A 33 6.66 3.76 3.89
N ILE A 34 6.73 2.72 3.05
CA ILE A 34 7.96 2.31 2.38
C ILE A 34 8.45 3.43 1.45
N TRP A 35 7.56 3.97 0.62
CA TRP A 35 7.87 5.07 -0.29
C TRP A 35 8.42 6.29 0.44
N ALA A 36 7.78 6.72 1.54
CA ALA A 36 8.23 7.87 2.33
C ALA A 36 9.67 7.67 2.85
N ILE A 37 10.00 6.46 3.30
CA ILE A 37 11.36 6.11 3.73
C ILE A 37 12.32 6.13 2.52
N LEU A 38 11.97 5.46 1.42
CA LEU A 38 12.84 5.33 0.25
C LEU A 38 13.11 6.67 -0.46
N VAL A 39 12.12 7.56 -0.51
CA VAL A 39 12.30 8.93 -1.02
C VAL A 39 13.19 9.75 -0.11
N THR A 40 13.03 9.63 1.21
CA THR A 40 13.90 10.31 2.18
C THR A 40 15.36 9.85 2.01
N LEU A 41 15.57 8.55 1.78
CA LEU A 41 16.87 7.96 1.47
C LEU A 41 17.35 8.23 0.03
N GLN A 42 16.60 8.98 -0.77
CA GLN A 42 16.91 9.28 -2.17
C GLN A 42 17.01 8.04 -3.08
N ILE A 43 16.45 6.90 -2.68
CA ILE A 43 16.39 5.66 -3.48
C ILE A 43 15.28 5.79 -4.53
N GLU A 44 14.11 6.20 -4.09
CA GLU A 44 12.98 6.53 -4.96
C GLU A 44 12.94 8.03 -5.23
N LYS A 45 12.41 8.42 -6.40
CA LYS A 45 12.55 9.79 -6.89
C LYS A 45 11.19 10.45 -7.07
N VAL A 46 11.06 11.61 -6.44
CA VAL A 46 9.93 12.52 -6.57
C VAL A 46 10.45 13.91 -6.91
N LYS A 47 9.66 14.67 -7.66
CA LYS A 47 9.89 16.09 -7.92
C LYS A 47 8.63 16.87 -7.61
N TYR A 48 8.80 18.08 -7.09
CA TYR A 48 7.69 19.01 -6.94
C TYR A 48 7.52 19.81 -8.24
N GLU A 49 6.36 19.67 -8.88
CA GLU A 49 5.99 20.34 -10.13
C GLU A 49 4.59 20.96 -9.96
N ILE A 50 4.52 22.29 -9.96
CA ILE A 50 3.25 23.01 -9.79
C ILE A 50 2.31 22.65 -10.94
N GLY A 51 1.11 22.18 -10.60
CA GLY A 51 0.09 21.81 -11.57
C GLY A 51 0.34 20.47 -12.27
N TYR A 52 1.21 19.61 -11.74
CA TYR A 52 1.49 18.28 -12.31
C TYR A 52 0.21 17.47 -12.57
N THR A 53 -0.67 17.41 -11.57
CA THR A 53 -2.06 16.96 -11.74
C THR A 53 -3.02 18.01 -11.20
N LYS A 54 -4.32 17.84 -11.49
CA LYS A 54 -5.37 18.74 -10.95
C LYS A 54 -5.43 18.77 -9.41
N THR A 55 -4.92 17.73 -8.74
CA THR A 55 -5.10 17.51 -7.30
C THR A 55 -3.80 17.28 -6.53
N ASN A 56 -2.66 17.11 -7.22
CA ASN A 56 -1.37 16.81 -6.61
C ASN A 56 -0.21 17.39 -7.45
N ASN A 57 0.69 18.13 -6.79
CA ASN A 57 1.91 18.72 -7.38
C ASN A 57 3.12 17.78 -7.31
N LEU A 58 2.99 16.61 -6.68
CA LEU A 58 4.08 15.64 -6.59
C LEU A 58 4.13 14.80 -7.87
N HIS A 59 5.22 14.93 -8.59
CA HIS A 59 5.59 14.09 -9.73
C HIS A 59 6.49 12.97 -9.22
N CYS A 60 5.90 11.82 -8.91
CA CYS A 60 6.62 10.62 -8.49
C CYS A 60 7.01 9.78 -9.72
N TYR A 61 8.20 10.03 -10.28
CA TYR A 61 8.59 9.45 -11.56
C TYR A 61 9.39 8.15 -11.46
N SER A 62 9.84 7.76 -10.27
CA SER A 62 10.54 6.48 -10.06
C SER A 62 10.23 5.91 -8.67
N MET A 63 9.43 4.84 -8.64
CA MET A 63 9.01 4.12 -7.43
C MET A 63 9.04 2.58 -7.61
N PRO A 64 10.15 2.00 -8.09
CA PRO A 64 10.18 0.57 -8.44
C PRO A 64 10.11 -0.36 -7.22
N TYR A 65 10.44 0.11 -6.01
CA TYR A 65 10.58 -0.72 -4.81
C TYR A 65 9.40 -0.61 -3.85
N SER A 66 8.60 0.46 -3.96
CA SER A 66 7.36 0.64 -3.20
C SER A 66 6.11 0.34 -4.04
N HIS A 67 6.03 0.84 -5.27
CA HIS A 67 4.78 0.90 -6.06
C HIS A 67 4.81 0.17 -7.40
N SER A 68 5.88 -0.57 -7.73
CA SER A 68 5.82 -1.51 -8.86
C SER A 68 4.90 -2.70 -8.54
N LEU A 69 4.33 -3.35 -9.56
CA LEU A 69 3.50 -4.55 -9.37
C LEU A 69 4.28 -5.64 -8.59
N LEU A 70 5.54 -5.86 -8.94
CA LEU A 70 6.38 -6.85 -8.27
C LEU A 70 6.63 -6.47 -6.80
N ALA A 71 6.95 -5.20 -6.53
CA ALA A 71 7.12 -4.71 -5.16
C ALA A 71 5.82 -4.87 -4.34
N ALA A 72 4.67 -4.48 -4.90
CA ALA A 72 3.38 -4.60 -4.23
C ALA A 72 3.07 -6.06 -3.87
N ILE A 73 3.33 -7.01 -4.78
CA ILE A 73 3.18 -8.45 -4.51
C ILE A 73 4.13 -8.89 -3.38
N ILE A 74 5.41 -8.51 -3.45
CA ILE A 74 6.40 -8.86 -2.43
C ILE A 74 5.96 -8.35 -1.06
N TRP A 75 5.62 -7.07 -0.93
CA TRP A 75 5.21 -6.48 0.35
C TRP A 75 3.90 -7.04 0.88
N SER A 76 2.97 -7.38 -0.01
CA SER A 76 1.71 -8.07 0.36
C SER A 76 1.99 -9.45 0.97
N ILE A 77 2.88 -10.22 0.34
CA ILE A 77 3.30 -11.53 0.85
C ILE A 77 4.07 -11.38 2.16
N THR A 78 5.00 -10.42 2.24
CA THR A 78 5.80 -10.17 3.44
C THR A 78 4.92 -9.85 4.64
N LEU A 79 3.96 -8.94 4.51
CA LEU A 79 3.08 -8.60 5.63
C LEU A 79 2.11 -9.75 5.98
N ALA A 80 1.63 -10.49 4.99
CA ALA A 80 0.79 -11.68 5.22
C ALA A 80 1.54 -12.75 6.02
N ILE A 81 2.78 -13.07 5.62
CA ILE A 81 3.65 -14.03 6.33
C ILE A 81 3.95 -13.51 7.74
N TRP A 82 4.30 -12.22 7.87
CA TRP A 82 4.55 -11.62 9.17
C TRP A 82 3.34 -11.74 10.10
N HIS A 83 2.14 -11.40 9.64
CA HIS A 83 0.92 -11.55 10.42
C HIS A 83 0.66 -13.02 10.81
N ARG A 84 0.88 -13.97 9.89
CA ARG A 84 0.74 -15.40 10.17
C ARG A 84 1.68 -15.88 11.28
N LEU A 85 2.93 -15.42 11.27
CA LEU A 85 3.96 -15.89 12.21
C LEU A 85 3.84 -15.23 13.59
N PHE A 86 3.46 -13.94 13.66
CA PHE A 86 3.53 -13.16 14.90
C PHE A 86 2.17 -12.87 15.55
N SER A 87 1.06 -12.96 14.81
CA SER A 87 -0.28 -12.65 15.37
C SER A 87 -1.06 -13.90 15.82
N GLY A 88 -0.50 -15.11 15.63
CA GLY A 88 -1.21 -16.37 15.90
C GLY A 88 -2.44 -16.59 14.99
N GLY A 89 -2.55 -15.78 13.93
CA GLY A 89 -3.73 -15.70 13.09
C GLY A 89 -3.89 -16.87 12.13
N ARG A 90 -5.13 -17.08 11.67
CA ARG A 90 -5.45 -18.14 10.69
C ARG A 90 -4.91 -17.78 9.29
N ASN A 91 -4.71 -18.78 8.42
CA ASN A 91 -4.30 -18.55 7.03
C ASN A 91 -5.21 -17.55 6.29
N LYS A 92 -6.52 -17.58 6.59
CA LYS A 92 -7.50 -16.63 6.07
C LYS A 92 -7.18 -15.18 6.47
N GLU A 93 -6.87 -14.92 7.74
CA GLU A 93 -6.56 -13.58 8.24
C GLU A 93 -5.29 -13.04 7.58
N ALA A 94 -4.24 -13.87 7.49
CA ALA A 94 -3.00 -13.52 6.79
C ALA A 94 -3.23 -13.18 5.32
N ALA A 95 -4.03 -13.99 4.60
CA ALA A 95 -4.38 -13.72 3.21
C ALA A 95 -5.15 -12.39 3.06
N LEU A 96 -6.10 -12.10 3.96
CA LEU A 96 -6.83 -10.83 3.95
C LEU A 96 -5.91 -9.63 4.19
N VAL A 97 -4.95 -9.74 5.11
CA VAL A 97 -3.94 -8.68 5.34
C VAL A 97 -3.11 -8.42 4.08
N GLY A 98 -2.65 -9.48 3.40
CA GLY A 98 -1.94 -9.33 2.13
C GLY A 98 -2.81 -8.68 1.04
N LEU A 99 -4.08 -9.05 0.95
CA LEU A 99 -5.03 -8.43 0.01
C LEU A 99 -5.26 -6.94 0.32
N VAL A 100 -5.24 -6.55 1.60
CA VAL A 100 -5.33 -5.13 1.98
C VAL A 100 -4.13 -4.34 1.48
N VAL A 101 -2.91 -4.85 1.63
CA VAL A 101 -1.72 -4.22 1.05
C VAL A 101 -1.84 -4.11 -0.47
N PHE A 102 -2.23 -5.21 -1.13
CA PHE A 102 -2.32 -5.26 -2.60
C PHE A 102 -3.41 -4.34 -3.17
N SER A 103 -4.51 -4.13 -2.43
CA SER A 103 -5.60 -3.24 -2.86
C SER A 103 -5.14 -1.81 -3.12
N HIS A 104 -4.13 -1.33 -2.37
CA HIS A 104 -3.50 -0.03 -2.59
C HIS A 104 -2.97 0.08 -4.03
N TRP A 105 -2.21 -0.92 -4.48
CA TRP A 105 -1.62 -0.92 -5.82
C TRP A 105 -2.70 -0.94 -6.91
N ILE A 106 -3.81 -1.65 -6.71
CA ILE A 106 -4.94 -1.66 -7.66
C ILE A 106 -5.54 -0.26 -7.80
N GLU A 107 -5.75 0.43 -6.67
CA GLU A 107 -6.28 1.80 -6.68
C GLU A 107 -5.33 2.76 -7.39
N ASP A 108 -4.03 2.60 -7.16
CA ASP A 108 -3.00 3.37 -7.85
C ASP A 108 -2.94 3.08 -9.34
N PHE A 109 -3.06 1.83 -9.76
CA PHE A 109 -3.09 1.46 -11.16
C PHE A 109 -4.22 2.17 -11.92
N ILE A 110 -5.38 2.34 -11.27
CA ILE A 110 -6.54 3.03 -11.82
C ILE A 110 -6.31 4.55 -11.84
N CYS A 111 -5.78 5.12 -10.75
CA CYS A 111 -5.71 6.57 -10.55
C CYS A 111 -4.44 7.23 -11.12
N HIS A 112 -3.32 6.52 -11.14
CA HIS A 112 -2.00 7.02 -11.48
C HIS A 112 -1.51 6.47 -12.82
N LYS A 113 -0.84 7.32 -13.60
CA LYS A 113 -0.17 6.87 -14.83
C LYS A 113 1.20 6.29 -14.54
N GLU A 114 1.77 6.67 -13.40
CA GLU A 114 3.11 6.36 -12.96
C GLU A 114 3.18 4.92 -12.44
N ALA A 115 2.12 4.44 -11.79
CA ALA A 115 1.97 3.05 -11.34
C ALA A 115 1.80 2.03 -12.48
N ARG A 116 1.59 2.50 -13.73
CA ARG A 116 1.41 1.67 -14.93
C ARG A 116 2.70 1.43 -15.71
N LYS A 117 3.82 1.97 -15.24
CA LYS A 117 5.15 1.82 -15.85
C LYS A 117 5.97 0.81 -15.07
#